data_AF-A0A1Y3B5D2-F1
#
_entry.id   AF-A0A1Y3B5D2-F1
#
_cell.length_a   1.000
_cell.length_b   1.000
_cell.length_c   1.000
_cell.angle_alpha   90.00
_cell.angle_beta   90.00
_cell.angle_gamma   90.00
#
_symmetry.space_group_name_H-M   'P 1'
#
loop_
_entity.id
_entity.type
_entity.pdbx_description
1 polymer ?
#
loop_
_entity_poly.entity_id
_entity_poly.type
_entity_poly.pdbx_seq_one_letter_code
_entity_poly.pdbx_strand_id
1 'polypeptide(L)'
;MTEKRKQPEWKVPQTKDVLKLELYNSLTREKNEFVPISQHRITWYNCGPTVYDSSHMGHARSYITFDIIRRVLRNYFGYNVFFVQNITDIDDKIIRRARQNYLFEKYLNELKQDTKETREIFADINAALDETKAKFTRETDPDKKTMLNKLIANTESTINNSKDNVEDMVLG
;
A
#
# COMPACT_ATOMS: atom_id res chain seq x y z
N MET A 1 34.94 54.15 52.22
CA MET A 1 35.59 53.08 51.42
C MET A 1 34.48 52.34 50.68
N THR A 2 34.39 52.53 49.37
CA THR A 2 33.35 51.92 48.52
C THR A 2 33.66 50.44 48.33
N GLU A 3 32.71 49.58 48.69
CA GLU A 3 32.81 48.13 48.55
C GLU A 3 33.01 47.79 47.07
N LYS A 4 34.16 47.18 46.73
CA LYS A 4 34.46 46.79 45.34
C LYS A 4 33.44 45.73 44.91
N ARG A 5 32.67 46.01 43.86
CA ARG A 5 31.76 45.03 43.22
C ARG A 5 32.55 43.75 42.90
N LYS A 6 32.18 42.65 43.55
CA LYS A 6 32.69 41.32 43.24
C LYS A 6 31.90 40.75 42.06
N GLN A 7 32.60 40.11 41.12
CA GLN A 7 31.94 39.39 40.04
C GLN A 7 31.17 38.19 40.62
N PRO A 8 29.98 37.88 40.06
CA PRO A 8 29.22 36.72 40.50
C PRO A 8 30.00 35.43 40.22
N GLU A 9 29.77 34.43 41.06
CA GLU A 9 30.43 33.14 40.97
C GLU A 9 30.08 32.44 39.65
N TRP A 10 31.09 32.07 38.88
CA TRP A 10 30.90 31.37 37.61
C TRP A 10 30.34 29.97 37.86
N LYS A 11 29.20 29.66 37.24
CA LYS A 11 28.60 28.32 37.26
C LYS A 11 28.88 27.63 35.93
N VAL A 12 29.46 26.44 35.99
CA VAL A 12 29.66 25.58 34.81
C VAL A 12 28.29 25.31 34.18
N PRO A 13 28.11 25.52 32.85
CA PRO A 13 26.90 25.14 32.17
C PRO A 13 26.68 23.63 32.34
N GLN A 14 25.61 23.22 32.99
CA GLN A 14 25.19 21.83 32.96
C GLN A 14 24.73 21.53 31.53
N THR A 15 25.43 20.63 30.85
CA THR A 15 24.98 20.09 29.57
C THR A 15 23.65 19.40 29.81
N LYS A 16 22.55 20.06 29.47
CA LYS A 16 21.21 19.45 29.40
C LYS A 16 21.32 18.16 28.60
N ASP A 17 20.65 17.12 29.11
CA ASP A 17 20.60 15.75 28.60
C ASP A 17 20.81 15.66 27.08
N VAL A 18 21.79 14.85 26.69
CA VAL A 18 21.97 14.46 25.29
C VAL A 18 20.65 13.84 24.83
N LEU A 19 20.02 14.41 23.80
CA LEU A 19 18.75 13.92 23.27
C LEU A 19 18.88 12.44 22.92
N LYS A 20 18.19 11.58 23.67
CA LYS A 20 18.15 10.14 23.44
C LYS A 20 17.09 9.80 22.40
N LEU A 21 17.47 9.00 21.40
CA LEU A 21 16.54 8.44 20.43
C LEU A 21 15.83 7.25 21.06
N GLU A 22 14.50 7.29 21.11
CA GLU A 22 13.68 6.14 21.50
C GLU A 22 12.87 5.63 20.31
N LEU A 23 12.81 4.32 20.15
CA LEU A 23 11.99 3.66 19.14
C LEU A 23 10.96 2.75 19.80
N TYR A 24 9.76 2.70 19.23
CA TYR A 24 8.78 1.70 19.62
C TYR A 24 9.23 0.33 19.10
N ASN A 25 9.47 -0.60 20.02
CA ASN A 25 9.93 -1.93 19.70
C ASN A 25 8.74 -2.90 19.76
N SER A 26 8.33 -3.43 18.61
CA SER A 26 7.21 -4.36 18.54
C SER A 26 7.44 -5.68 19.30
N LEU A 27 8.70 -6.05 19.59
CA LEU A 27 9.03 -7.25 20.38
C LEU A 27 8.67 -7.08 21.85
N THR A 28 8.99 -5.92 22.43
CA THR A 28 8.72 -5.59 23.85
C THR A 28 7.39 -4.86 24.03
N ARG A 29 6.83 -4.32 22.94
CA ARG A 29 5.63 -3.45 22.90
C ARG A 29 5.78 -2.14 23.66
N GLU A 30 7.01 -1.67 23.83
CA GLU A 30 7.33 -0.45 24.58
C GLU A 30 8.29 0.45 23.77
N LYS A 31 8.46 1.69 24.23
CA LYS A 31 9.52 2.56 23.72
C LYS A 31 10.82 2.18 24.42
N ASN A 32 11.84 1.87 23.66
CA ASN A 32 13.17 1.57 24.18
C ASN A 32 14.20 2.55 23.61
N GLU A 33 15.22 2.86 24.40
CA GLU A 33 16.38 3.62 23.94
C GLU A 33 17.04 2.88 22.76
N PHE A 34 17.25 3.59 21.67
CA PHE A 34 17.91 3.06 20.49
C PHE A 34 19.42 3.10 20.69
N VAL A 35 20.01 1.92 20.86
CA VAL A 35 21.45 1.74 20.96
C VAL A 35 21.93 0.99 19.71
N PRO A 36 22.68 1.63 18.79
CA PRO A 36 23.16 0.96 17.59
C PRO A 36 24.25 -0.07 17.93
N ILE A 37 24.25 -1.20 17.21
CA ILE A 37 25.26 -2.27 17.38
C ILE A 37 26.68 -1.74 17.08
N SER A 38 26.80 -0.86 16.09
CA SER A 38 28.04 -0.18 15.73
C SER A 38 27.86 1.32 15.95
N GLN A 39 28.73 1.93 16.76
CA GLN A 39 28.60 3.30 17.31
C GLN A 39 27.87 4.31 16.41
N HIS A 40 28.30 4.43 15.15
CA HIS A 40 27.74 5.41 14.21
C HIS A 40 27.06 4.78 12.98
N ARG A 41 26.92 3.46 12.90
CA ARG A 41 26.36 2.76 11.74
C ARG A 41 25.10 1.98 12.11
N ILE A 42 24.01 2.29 11.40
CA ILE A 42 22.74 1.56 11.50
C ILE A 42 22.61 0.68 10.26
N THR A 43 22.38 -0.62 10.46
CA THR A 43 21.95 -1.54 9.41
C THR A 43 20.46 -1.76 9.55
N TRP A 44 19.69 -1.37 8.53
CA TRP A 44 18.24 -1.39 8.60
C TRP A 44 17.66 -2.11 7.38
N TYR A 45 16.88 -3.17 7.63
CA TYR A 45 16.09 -3.86 6.63
C TYR A 45 14.62 -3.47 6.69
N ASN A 46 14.01 -3.26 5.53
CA ASN A 46 12.57 -3.07 5.38
C ASN A 46 12.00 -4.03 4.33
N CYS A 47 10.84 -4.62 4.61
CA CYS A 47 10.13 -5.41 3.61
C CYS A 47 9.66 -4.50 2.47
N GLY A 48 9.93 -4.89 1.23
CA GLY A 48 9.42 -4.22 0.04
C GLY A 48 8.16 -4.87 -0.52
N PRO A 49 7.73 -4.42 -1.72
CA PRO A 49 6.47 -4.86 -2.31
C PRO A 49 6.58 -6.25 -2.93
N THR A 50 5.44 -6.94 -2.96
CA THR A 50 5.17 -8.02 -3.92
C THR A 50 4.61 -7.38 -5.19
N VAL A 51 5.37 -7.44 -6.28
CA VAL A 51 5.07 -6.71 -7.54
C VAL A 51 4.05 -7.43 -8.44
N TYR A 52 2.92 -7.85 -7.87
CA TYR A 52 1.84 -8.49 -8.63
C TYR A 52 0.88 -7.48 -9.29
N ASP A 53 0.80 -6.25 -8.78
CA ASP A 53 -0.05 -5.19 -9.33
C ASP A 53 0.60 -3.82 -9.12
N SER A 54 -0.02 -2.80 -9.70
CA SER A 54 0.41 -1.40 -9.58
C SER A 54 0.44 -0.94 -8.12
N SER A 55 1.41 -0.11 -7.79
CA SER A 55 1.53 0.44 -6.44
C SER A 55 0.33 1.32 -6.08
N HIS A 56 -0.26 1.09 -4.91
CA HIS A 56 -1.38 1.88 -4.39
C HIS A 56 -0.97 2.78 -3.22
N MET A 57 -1.87 3.65 -2.75
CA MET A 57 -1.61 4.60 -1.65
C MET A 57 -1.09 3.94 -0.36
N GLY A 58 -1.52 2.71 -0.06
CA GLY A 58 -0.96 1.93 1.05
C GLY A 58 0.57 1.72 0.96
N HIS A 59 1.12 1.43 -0.23
CA HIS A 59 2.56 1.30 -0.42
C HIS A 59 3.26 2.65 -0.25
N ALA A 60 2.69 3.70 -0.87
CA ALA A 60 3.24 5.06 -0.78
C ALA A 60 3.37 5.54 0.67
N ARG A 61 2.33 5.31 1.49
CA ARG A 61 2.35 5.66 2.92
C ARG A 61 3.53 5.03 3.63
N SER A 62 3.76 3.74 3.45
CA SER A 62 4.86 3.02 4.11
C SER A 62 6.22 3.55 3.67
N TYR A 63 6.43 3.72 2.36
CA TYR A 63 7.72 4.18 1.83
C TYR A 63 8.06 5.62 2.24
N ILE A 64 7.08 6.52 2.21
CA ILE A 64 7.26 7.90 2.69
C ILE A 64 7.58 7.90 4.19
N THR A 65 6.85 7.11 4.98
CA THR A 65 7.08 7.02 6.43
C THR A 65 8.51 6.60 6.74
N PHE A 66 8.99 5.53 6.10
CA PHE A 66 10.34 5.04 6.32
C PHE A 66 11.42 5.97 5.76
N ASP A 67 11.15 6.68 4.65
CA ASP A 67 12.07 7.70 4.14
C ASP A 67 12.21 8.88 5.11
N ILE A 68 11.10 9.35 5.71
CA ILE A 68 11.13 10.39 6.73
C ILE A 68 11.96 9.95 7.93
N ILE A 69 11.71 8.74 8.47
CA ILE A 69 12.49 8.19 9.58
C ILE A 69 13.97 8.12 9.23
N ARG A 70 14.31 7.60 8.04
CA ARG A 70 15.68 7.50 7.56
C ARG A 70 16.36 8.87 7.49
N ARG A 71 15.66 9.90 6.99
CA ARG A 71 16.17 11.28 6.92
C ARG A 71 16.39 11.88 8.30
N VAL A 72 15.49 11.63 9.26
CA VAL A 72 15.66 12.07 10.66
C VAL A 72 16.90 11.40 11.27
N LEU A 73 17.06 10.09 11.12
CA LEU A 73 18.23 9.36 11.64
C LEU A 73 19.55 9.88 11.06
N ARG A 74 19.58 10.18 9.76
CA ARG A 74 20.79 10.67 9.08
C ARG A 74 21.09 12.14 9.38
N ASN A 75 20.10 13.01 9.21
CA ASN A 75 20.33 14.46 9.19
C ASN A 75 20.26 15.10 10.57
N TYR A 76 19.39 14.59 11.45
CA TYR A 76 19.23 15.13 12.80
C TYR A 76 20.14 14.44 13.81
N PHE A 77 20.22 13.10 13.77
CA PHE A 77 21.05 12.33 14.69
C PHE A 77 22.45 11.99 14.16
N GLY A 78 22.75 12.26 12.90
CA GLY A 78 24.09 12.06 12.33
C GLY A 78 24.49 10.60 12.07
N TYR A 79 23.54 9.65 12.08
CA TYR A 79 23.86 8.25 11.86
C TYR A 79 24.19 7.92 10.40
N ASN A 80 25.15 7.02 10.20
CA ASN A 80 25.39 6.38 8.91
C ASN A 80 24.41 5.21 8.73
N VAL A 81 23.32 5.45 7.99
CA VAL A 81 22.28 4.45 7.77
C VAL A 81 22.53 3.66 6.49
N PHE A 82 22.81 2.37 6.65
CA PHE A 82 22.79 1.37 5.58
C PHE A 82 21.40 0.73 5.51
N PHE A 83 20.58 1.22 4.57
CA PHE A 83 19.19 0.81 4.40
C PHE A 83 19.05 -0.16 3.23
N VAL A 84 18.39 -1.30 3.47
CA VAL A 84 18.12 -2.34 2.47
C VAL A 84 16.62 -2.60 2.41
N GLN A 85 16.08 -2.67 1.20
CA GLN A 85 14.70 -3.07 0.95
C GLN A 85 14.68 -4.11 -0.17
N ASN A 86 13.97 -5.21 0.04
CA ASN A 86 13.84 -6.26 -0.98
C ASN A 86 12.74 -5.92 -2.00
N ILE A 87 12.69 -6.67 -3.08
CA ILE A 87 11.52 -6.74 -3.97
C ILE A 87 11.13 -8.20 -4.04
N THR A 88 9.84 -8.50 -3.85
CA THR A 88 9.33 -9.86 -4.01
C THR A 88 8.81 -9.99 -5.44
N ASP A 89 9.61 -10.61 -6.29
CA ASP A 89 9.36 -10.85 -7.72
C ASP A 89 8.78 -12.25 -8.01
N ILE A 90 8.79 -13.14 -7.02
CA ILE A 90 8.18 -14.48 -7.08
C ILE A 90 7.27 -14.67 -5.85
N ASP A 91 5.97 -14.86 -6.10
CA ASP A 91 4.93 -15.09 -5.10
C ASP A 91 3.70 -15.72 -5.78
N ASP A 92 2.89 -16.47 -5.03
CA ASP A 92 1.63 -17.04 -5.54
C ASP A 92 0.69 -15.97 -6.10
N LYS A 93 0.69 -14.76 -5.53
CA LYS A 93 -0.11 -13.64 -6.04
C LYS A 93 0.32 -13.20 -7.43
N ILE A 94 1.62 -13.22 -7.71
CA ILE A 94 2.19 -12.88 -9.02
C ILE A 94 1.77 -13.94 -10.04
N ILE A 95 1.92 -15.22 -9.69
CA ILE A 95 1.56 -16.34 -10.57
C ILE A 95 0.06 -16.31 -10.92
N ARG A 96 -0.80 -16.12 -9.91
CA ARG A 96 -2.25 -16.05 -10.11
C ARG A 96 -2.64 -14.86 -10.99
N ARG A 97 -2.06 -13.68 -10.76
CA ARG A 97 -2.35 -12.47 -11.55
C ARG A 97 -1.88 -12.61 -13.00
N ALA A 98 -0.69 -13.16 -13.22
CA ALA A 98 -0.17 -13.43 -14.56
C ALA A 98 -1.09 -14.36 -15.34
N ARG A 99 -1.56 -15.45 -14.71
CA ARG A 99 -2.51 -16.38 -15.33
C ARG A 99 -3.85 -15.72 -15.64
N GLN A 100 -4.38 -14.90 -14.73
CA GLN A 100 -5.62 -14.16 -14.96
C GLN A 100 -5.51 -13.21 -16.15
N ASN A 101 -4.43 -12.44 -16.23
CA ASN A 101 -4.20 -11.51 -17.34
C ASN A 101 -4.06 -12.26 -18.67
N TYR A 102 -3.29 -13.36 -18.70
CA TYR A 102 -3.17 -14.19 -19.90
C TYR A 102 -4.51 -14.73 -20.39
N LEU A 103 -5.33 -15.29 -19.50
CA LEU A 103 -6.65 -15.82 -19.86
C LEU A 103 -7.59 -14.71 -20.36
N PHE A 104 -7.54 -13.54 -19.73
CA PHE A 104 -8.34 -12.39 -20.13
C PHE A 104 -7.92 -11.85 -21.51
N GLU A 105 -6.62 -11.68 -21.75
CA GLU A 105 -6.11 -11.27 -23.06
C GLU A 105 -6.45 -12.27 -24.16
N LYS A 106 -6.34 -13.57 -23.86
CA LYS A 106 -6.76 -14.64 -24.77
C LYS A 106 -8.23 -14.51 -25.14
N TYR A 107 -9.11 -14.35 -24.15
CA TYR A 107 -10.55 -14.13 -24.36
C TYR A 107 -10.80 -12.89 -25.23
N LEU A 108 -10.13 -11.77 -24.96
CA LEU A 108 -10.27 -10.55 -25.77
C LEU A 108 -9.79 -10.73 -27.22
N ASN A 109 -8.76 -11.54 -27.45
CA ASN A 109 -8.26 -11.79 -28.80
C ASN A 109 -9.19 -12.71 -29.58
N GLU A 110 -9.76 -13.74 -28.93
CA GLU A 110 -10.80 -14.59 -29.50
C GLU A 110 -12.03 -13.76 -29.91
N LEU A 111 -12.46 -12.82 -29.05
CA LEU A 111 -13.54 -11.88 -29.38
C LEU A 111 -13.25 -10.94 -30.56
N LYS A 112 -11.98 -10.69 -30.89
CA LYS A 112 -11.59 -9.85 -32.04
C LYS A 112 -11.48 -10.66 -33.34
N GLN A 113 -11.29 -11.97 -33.24
CA GLN A 113 -11.10 -12.87 -34.38
C GLN A 113 -12.40 -13.57 -34.79
N ASP A 114 -13.21 -13.97 -33.82
CA ASP A 114 -14.59 -14.41 -34.04
C ASP A 114 -15.52 -13.20 -34.00
N THR A 115 -16.47 -13.14 -34.94
CA THR A 115 -17.70 -12.33 -34.80
C THR A 115 -18.59 -12.94 -33.72
N LYS A 116 -18.08 -13.08 -32.49
CA LYS A 116 -18.91 -13.42 -31.35
C LYS A 116 -19.93 -12.30 -31.23
N GLU A 117 -21.20 -12.61 -31.44
CA GLU A 117 -22.24 -11.59 -31.41
C GLU A 117 -22.21 -10.91 -30.04
N THR A 118 -22.45 -9.60 -30.01
CA THR A 118 -22.44 -8.80 -28.77
C THR A 118 -23.34 -9.41 -27.68
N ARG A 119 -24.38 -10.16 -28.09
CA ARG A 119 -25.25 -10.96 -27.22
C ARG A 119 -24.51 -12.01 -26.39
N GLU A 120 -23.56 -12.73 -26.97
CA GLU A 120 -22.80 -13.78 -26.27
C GLU A 120 -21.87 -13.18 -25.21
N ILE A 121 -21.29 -12.00 -25.48
CA ILE A 121 -20.45 -11.27 -24.52
C ILE A 121 -21.29 -10.86 -23.29
N PHE A 122 -22.49 -10.34 -23.50
CA PHE A 122 -23.38 -10.01 -22.39
C PHE A 122 -23.81 -11.24 -21.59
N ALA A 123 -23.99 -12.39 -22.23
CA ALA A 123 -24.30 -13.64 -21.53
C ALA A 123 -23.12 -14.07 -20.64
N ASP A 124 -21.89 -14.05 -21.16
CA ASP A 124 -20.67 -14.38 -20.43
C ASP A 124 -20.47 -13.45 -19.21
N ILE A 125 -20.70 -12.13 -19.38
CA ILE A 125 -20.60 -11.15 -18.29
C ILE A 125 -21.66 -11.40 -17.21
N ASN A 126 -22.92 -11.66 -17.59
CA ASN A 126 -23.98 -11.90 -16.61
C ASN A 126 -23.73 -13.20 -15.82
N ALA A 127 -23.27 -14.26 -16.49
CA ALA A 127 -22.90 -15.51 -15.82
C ALA A 127 -21.78 -15.30 -14.79
N ALA A 128 -20.75 -14.54 -15.14
CA ALA A 128 -19.66 -14.20 -14.22
C ALA A 128 -20.13 -13.33 -13.04
N LEU A 129 -21.06 -12.40 -13.28
CA LEU A 129 -21.67 -11.57 -12.24
C LEU A 129 -22.50 -12.42 -11.26
N ASP A 130 -23.26 -13.39 -11.75
CA ASP A 130 -24.08 -14.27 -10.92
C ASP A 130 -23.23 -15.21 -10.06
N GLU A 131 -22.14 -15.76 -10.62
CA GLU A 131 -21.17 -16.55 -9.83
C GLU A 131 -20.52 -15.69 -8.72
N THR A 132 -20.24 -14.43 -9.04
CA THR A 132 -19.67 -13.46 -8.11
C THR A 132 -20.64 -13.12 -6.98
N LYS A 133 -21.92 -12.83 -7.30
CA LYS A 133 -22.99 -12.64 -6.32
C LYS A 133 -23.16 -13.86 -5.42
N ALA A 134 -23.15 -15.06 -6.00
CA ALA A 134 -23.28 -16.31 -5.25
C ALA A 134 -22.16 -16.49 -4.22
N LYS A 135 -20.91 -16.17 -4.57
CA LYS A 135 -19.78 -16.19 -3.62
C LYS A 135 -19.94 -15.19 -2.47
N PHE A 136 -20.57 -14.05 -2.74
CA PHE A 136 -20.76 -12.98 -1.74
C PHE A 136 -21.93 -13.18 -0.79
N THR A 137 -22.87 -14.09 -1.07
CA THR A 137 -23.96 -14.44 -0.13
C THR A 137 -23.47 -14.90 1.24
N ARG A 138 -22.20 -15.35 1.32
CA ARG A 138 -21.55 -15.83 2.56
C ARG A 138 -20.81 -14.75 3.34
N GLU A 139 -20.72 -13.51 2.84
CA GLU A 139 -20.03 -12.41 3.54
C GLU A 139 -20.90 -11.87 4.68
N THR A 140 -20.34 -11.88 5.89
CA THR A 140 -21.02 -11.48 7.13
C THR A 140 -20.65 -10.07 7.58
N ASP A 141 -19.52 -9.53 7.10
CA ASP A 141 -19.06 -8.20 7.48
C ASP A 141 -19.92 -7.09 6.84
N PRO A 142 -20.50 -6.18 7.63
CA PRO A 142 -21.47 -5.19 7.14
C PRO A 142 -20.85 -4.15 6.19
N ASP A 143 -19.58 -3.76 6.43
CA ASP A 143 -18.90 -2.76 5.62
C ASP A 143 -18.51 -3.36 4.26
N LYS A 144 -17.96 -4.58 4.27
CA LYS A 144 -17.67 -5.31 3.03
C LYS A 144 -18.93 -5.58 2.23
N LYS A 145 -20.02 -5.98 2.89
CA LYS A 145 -21.31 -6.22 2.22
C LYS A 145 -21.83 -4.96 1.53
N THR A 146 -21.73 -3.82 2.20
CA THR A 146 -22.13 -2.52 1.64
C THR A 146 -21.29 -2.15 0.41
N MET A 147 -19.96 -2.31 0.49
CA MET A 147 -19.05 -2.08 -0.63
C MET A 147 -19.36 -3.01 -1.82
N LEU A 148 -19.56 -4.30 -1.55
CA LEU A 148 -19.83 -5.31 -2.59
C LEU A 148 -21.15 -5.05 -3.30
N ASN A 149 -22.21 -4.73 -2.56
CA ASN A 149 -23.50 -4.36 -3.13
C ASN A 149 -23.38 -3.14 -4.06
N LYS A 150 -22.58 -2.14 -3.66
CA LYS A 150 -22.33 -0.96 -4.49
C LYS A 150 -21.58 -1.31 -5.78
N LEU A 151 -20.59 -2.20 -5.70
CA LEU A 151 -19.87 -2.68 -6.88
C LEU A 151 -20.80 -3.42 -7.83
N ILE A 152 -21.61 -4.35 -7.33
CA ILE A 152 -22.59 -5.09 -8.14
C ILE A 152 -23.55 -4.13 -8.84
N ALA A 153 -24.16 -3.20 -8.10
CA ALA A 153 -25.11 -2.25 -8.65
C ALA A 153 -24.48 -1.38 -9.76
N ASN A 154 -23.24 -0.93 -9.56
CA ASN A 154 -22.51 -0.17 -10.58
C ASN A 154 -22.25 -1.01 -11.83
N THR A 155 -21.86 -2.28 -11.65
CA THR A 155 -21.61 -3.19 -12.77
C THR A 155 -22.90 -3.49 -13.55
N GLU A 156 -24.01 -3.76 -12.86
CA GLU A 156 -25.32 -3.97 -13.49
C GLU A 156 -25.80 -2.76 -14.28
N SER A 157 -25.68 -1.56 -13.69
CA SER A 157 -26.02 -0.31 -14.39
C SER A 157 -25.16 -0.10 -15.63
N THR A 158 -23.86 -0.43 -15.57
CA THR A 158 -22.95 -0.32 -16.71
C THR A 158 -23.33 -1.30 -17.83
N ILE A 159 -23.70 -2.53 -17.47
CA ILE A 159 -24.14 -3.55 -18.42
C ILE A 159 -25.42 -3.11 -19.13
N ASN A 160 -26.42 -2.64 -18.38
CA ASN A 160 -27.70 -2.21 -18.96
C ASN A 160 -27.51 -1.02 -19.90
N ASN A 161 -26.79 0.03 -19.47
CA ASN A 161 -26.50 1.17 -20.34
C ASN A 161 -25.75 0.74 -21.62
N SER A 162 -24.87 -0.25 -21.52
CA SER A 162 -24.13 -0.75 -22.69
C SER A 162 -25.01 -1.58 -23.62
N LYS A 163 -26.01 -2.31 -23.11
CA LYS A 163 -26.99 -3.03 -23.93
C LYS A 163 -27.87 -2.05 -24.70
N ASP A 164 -28.41 -1.04 -24.02
CA ASP A 164 -29.28 -0.04 -24.63
C ASP A 164 -28.56 0.68 -25.78
N ASN A 165 -27.30 1.09 -25.56
CA ASN A 165 -26.48 1.72 -26.60
C ASN A 165 -26.21 0.82 -27.82
N VAL A 166 -26.10 -0.50 -27.62
CA VAL A 166 -25.89 -1.45 -28.72
C VAL A 166 -27.20 -1.70 -29.47
N GLU A 167 -28.34 -1.80 -28.79
CA GLU A 167 -29.65 -1.95 -29.42
C GLU A 167 -30.03 -0.71 -30.25
N ASP A 168 -29.76 0.49 -29.74
CA ASP A 168 -29.97 1.76 -30.47
C ASP A 168 -29.09 1.86 -31.73
N MET A 169 -27.88 1.31 -31.71
CA MET A 169 -26.94 1.34 -32.83
C MET A 169 -27.23 0.29 -33.92
N VAL A 170 -28.05 -0.73 -33.61
CA VAL A 170 -28.47 -1.79 -34.54
C VAL A 170 -29.83 -1.47 -35.17
N LEU A 171 -30.66 -0.65 -34.53
CA LEU A 171 -32.01 -0.26 -34.99
C LEU A 171 -32.09 1.10 -35.71
N GLY A 172 -30.99 1.88 -35.76
CA GLY A 172 -30.85 3.11 -36.52
C GLY A 172 -30.05 2.95 -37.81
#